data_AF-A0A7C2VH74-F1
#
_entry.id   AF-A0A7C2VH74-F1
#
_cell.length_a   1.000
_cell.length_b   1.000
_cell.length_c   1.000
_cell.angle_alpha   90.00
_cell.angle_beta   90.00
_cell.angle_gamma   90.00
#
_symmetry.space_group_name_H-M   'P 1'
#
loop_
_entity.id
_entity.type
_entity.pdbx_description
1 polymer ?
#
loop_
_entity_poly.entity_id
_entity_poly.type
_entity_poly.pdbx_seq_one_letter_code
_entity_poly.pdbx_strand_id
1 'polypeptide(L)'
;MRGIREALGIFRRYRVALFLLLFVLTASQTALAENKGTQINTKHIKWLDFSATKYSYERNLVRELEKEDIEEAEKLTKEKVKILIALEDINGDGIRDVIAYFYHPYYCGSLGCSVEIYINKKGKLSPINFAFVLPEPKIGIIKSKSYGWYDLIVMDSNGNYRKLKWNGKEYK
;
A
#
# COMPACT_ATOMS: atom_id res chain seq x y z
N MET A 1 58.16 -45.93 -42.00
CA MET A 1 56.85 -46.60 -41.80
C MET A 1 56.12 -45.90 -40.66
N ARG A 2 54.87 -45.51 -40.95
CA ARG A 2 53.74 -45.15 -40.06
C ARG A 2 54.03 -44.82 -38.59
N GLY A 3 53.62 -43.63 -38.16
CA GLY A 3 53.51 -43.32 -36.74
C GLY A 3 53.35 -41.85 -36.34
N ILE A 4 53.22 -40.91 -37.28
CA ILE A 4 52.65 -39.59 -36.98
C ILE A 4 51.13 -39.77 -37.06
N ARG A 5 50.41 -39.26 -36.05
CA ARG A 5 48.96 -38.92 -36.03
C ARG A 5 48.12 -39.65 -34.96
N GLU A 6 48.42 -39.50 -33.67
CA GLU A 6 47.35 -39.65 -32.63
C GLU A 6 47.45 -38.67 -31.44
N ALA A 7 48.55 -37.95 -31.24
CA ALA A 7 48.70 -37.11 -30.04
C ALA A 7 48.10 -35.68 -30.15
N LEU A 8 47.54 -35.28 -31.29
CA LEU A 8 47.15 -33.88 -31.57
C LEU A 8 45.63 -33.65 -31.69
N GLY A 9 44.80 -34.64 -31.33
CA GLY A 9 43.34 -34.55 -31.41
C GLY A 9 42.61 -34.30 -30.08
N ILE A 10 43.25 -34.54 -28.93
CA ILE A 10 42.54 -34.61 -27.64
C ILE A 10 42.67 -33.32 -26.81
N PHE A 11 43.76 -32.57 -26.97
CA PHE A 11 44.02 -31.38 -26.14
C PHE A 11 43.27 -30.10 -26.55
N ARG A 12 42.62 -30.08 -27.72
CA ARG A 12 41.91 -28.88 -28.23
C ARG A 12 40.41 -28.86 -27.89
N ARG A 13 39.85 -29.95 -27.33
CA ARG A 13 38.43 -30.01 -26.92
C ARG A 13 38.18 -29.61 -25.47
N TYR A 14 39.19 -29.64 -24.60
CA TYR A 14 39.03 -29.30 -23.18
C TYR A 14 39.15 -27.82 -22.83
N ARG A 15 39.70 -26.97 -23.73
CA ARG A 15 39.80 -25.52 -23.48
C ARG A 15 38.51 -24.74 -23.73
N VAL A 16 37.60 -25.25 -24.56
CA VAL A 16 36.31 -24.59 -24.85
C VAL A 16 35.28 -24.90 -23.75
N ALA A 17 35.32 -26.10 -23.17
CA ALA A 17 34.40 -26.50 -22.11
C ALA A 17 34.64 -25.76 -20.78
N LEU A 18 35.89 -25.35 -20.48
CA LEU A 18 36.23 -24.68 -19.23
C LEU A 18 35.79 -23.20 -19.19
N PHE A 19 35.70 -22.54 -20.36
CA PHE A 19 35.26 -21.13 -20.43
C PHE A 19 33.73 -20.97 -20.39
N LEU A 20 32.96 -21.97 -20.84
CA LEU A 20 31.50 -21.95 -20.75
C LEU A 20 30.99 -22.20 -19.32
N LEU A 21 31.74 -22.92 -18.49
CA LEU A 21 31.38 -23.15 -17.10
C LEU A 21 31.61 -21.92 -16.19
N LEU A 22 32.55 -21.04 -16.55
CA LEU A 22 32.79 -19.77 -15.85
C LEU A 22 31.75 -18.69 -16.18
N PHE A 23 31.13 -18.72 -17.36
CA PHE A 23 30.08 -17.75 -17.72
C PHE A 23 28.70 -18.08 -17.12
N VAL A 24 28.40 -19.35 -16.85
CA VAL A 24 27.14 -19.73 -16.18
C VAL A 24 27.16 -19.39 -14.69
N LEU A 25 28.35 -19.38 -14.07
CA LEU A 25 28.51 -19.04 -12.65
C LEU A 25 28.41 -17.53 -12.37
N THR A 26 28.71 -16.65 -13.33
CA THR A 26 28.54 -15.20 -13.12
C THR A 26 27.11 -14.72 -13.38
N ALA A 27 26.36 -15.37 -14.28
CA ALA A 27 24.97 -15.00 -14.56
C ALA A 27 24.00 -15.39 -13.43
N SER A 28 24.37 -16.32 -12.54
CA SER A 28 23.49 -16.80 -11.48
C SER A 28 23.49 -15.92 -10.22
N GLN A 29 24.44 -15.00 -10.05
CA GLN A 29 24.52 -14.18 -8.84
C GLN A 29 23.77 -12.84 -8.94
N THR A 30 23.28 -12.43 -10.11
CA THR A 30 22.58 -11.16 -10.28
C THR A 30 21.05 -11.25 -10.12
N ALA A 31 20.48 -12.45 -9.91
CA ALA A 31 19.03 -12.66 -9.80
C ALA A 31 18.48 -12.84 -8.37
N LEU A 32 19.30 -12.62 -7.33
CA LEU A 32 18.89 -12.65 -5.93
C LEU A 32 19.27 -11.35 -5.21
N ALA A 33 18.97 -10.21 -5.82
CA ALA A 33 18.70 -9.03 -5.01
C ALA A 33 17.36 -9.27 -4.30
N GLU A 34 17.41 -9.94 -3.15
CA GLU A 34 16.29 -9.97 -2.21
C GLU A 34 15.80 -8.53 -2.04
N ASN A 35 14.57 -8.29 -2.48
CA ASN A 35 13.82 -7.09 -2.15
C ASN A 35 13.66 -7.09 -0.62
N LYS A 36 14.65 -6.50 0.07
CA LYS A 36 14.59 -6.25 1.51
C LYS A 36 13.48 -5.23 1.72
N GLY A 37 12.24 -5.72 1.74
CA GLY A 37 11.08 -4.96 2.19
C GLY A 37 11.48 -4.26 3.47
N THR A 38 11.40 -2.93 3.45
CA THR A 38 11.81 -2.10 4.58
C THR A 38 11.09 -2.62 5.82
N GLN A 39 11.83 -3.20 6.76
CA GLN A 39 11.22 -3.72 7.99
C GLN A 39 10.67 -2.53 8.79
N ILE A 40 9.36 -2.31 8.72
CA ILE A 40 8.70 -1.25 9.45
C ILE A 40 8.65 -1.67 10.92
N ASN A 41 9.37 -0.94 11.77
CA ASN A 41 9.29 -1.15 13.21
C ASN A 41 7.90 -0.75 13.71
N THR A 42 7.08 -1.75 14.02
CA THR A 42 5.67 -1.58 14.39
C THR A 42 5.46 -1.02 15.79
N LYS A 43 6.50 -0.99 16.64
CA LYS A 43 6.41 -0.55 18.04
C LYS A 43 6.03 0.93 18.20
N HIS A 44 6.28 1.75 17.17
CA HIS A 44 6.04 3.20 17.20
C HIS A 44 4.88 3.64 16.31
N ILE A 45 4.04 2.69 15.87
CA ILE A 45 2.85 2.98 15.07
C ILE A 45 1.66 3.24 16.00
N LYS A 46 1.03 4.40 15.83
CA LYS A 46 -0.30 4.69 16.39
C LYS A 46 -1.34 4.16 15.41
N TRP A 47 -1.97 3.03 15.73
CA TRP A 47 -3.07 2.50 14.92
C TRP A 47 -4.35 3.29 15.17
N LEU A 48 -5.04 3.66 14.09
CA LEU A 48 -6.32 4.37 14.16
C LEU A 48 -7.44 3.44 14.68
N ASP A 49 -8.28 3.95 15.58
CA ASP A 49 -9.45 3.25 16.13
C ASP A 49 -10.68 3.52 15.27
N PHE A 50 -10.87 2.71 14.23
CA PHE A 50 -12.05 2.78 13.36
C PHE A 50 -13.30 2.28 14.09
N SER A 51 -14.37 3.06 14.03
CA SER A 51 -15.63 2.72 14.70
C SER A 51 -16.84 2.85 13.78
N ALA A 52 -17.69 1.84 13.82
CA ALA A 52 -19.01 1.85 13.20
C ALA A 52 -20.06 2.62 14.04
N THR A 53 -19.76 2.92 15.31
CA THR A 53 -20.74 3.45 16.27
C THR A 53 -20.35 4.79 16.87
N LYS A 54 -19.05 5.06 17.10
CA LYS A 54 -18.54 6.39 17.48
C LYS A 54 -18.60 7.35 16.29
N TYR A 55 -18.53 8.67 16.51
CA TYR A 55 -18.40 9.70 15.46
C TYR A 55 -19.62 9.79 14.51
N SER A 56 -20.83 9.82 15.07
CA SER A 56 -22.07 9.95 14.29
C SER A 56 -22.15 11.25 13.49
N TYR A 57 -21.66 12.36 14.05
CA TYR A 57 -21.64 13.65 13.39
C TYR A 57 -20.78 13.62 12.12
N GLU A 58 -19.54 13.15 12.24
CA GLU A 58 -18.59 13.06 11.13
C GLU A 58 -19.06 12.06 10.06
N ARG A 59 -19.65 10.93 10.47
CA ARG A 59 -20.27 9.99 9.53
C ARG A 59 -21.39 10.63 8.72
N ASN A 60 -22.22 11.48 9.33
CA ASN A 60 -23.29 12.16 8.61
C ASN A 60 -22.73 13.19 7.62
N LEU A 61 -21.65 13.89 7.97
CA LEU A 61 -20.97 14.78 7.02
C LEU A 61 -20.42 14.02 5.81
N VAL A 62 -19.78 12.86 6.03
CA VAL A 62 -19.31 11.99 4.93
C VAL A 62 -20.48 11.50 4.09
N ARG A 63 -21.59 11.08 4.72
CA ARG A 63 -22.79 10.64 3.97
C ARG A 63 -23.40 11.74 3.11
N GLU A 64 -23.40 12.98 3.59
CA GLU A 64 -23.91 14.09 2.81
C GLU A 64 -22.98 14.44 1.65
N LEU A 65 -21.66 14.35 1.88
CA LEU A 65 -20.67 14.61 0.84
C LEU A 65 -20.70 13.55 -0.28
N GLU A 66 -20.81 12.27 0.08
CA GLU A 66 -20.85 11.12 -0.84
C GLU A 66 -22.28 10.67 -1.16
N LYS A 67 -23.25 11.56 -1.03
CA LYS A 67 -24.68 11.20 -1.05
C LYS A 67 -25.09 10.49 -2.32
N GLU A 68 -24.68 11.02 -3.47
CA GLU A 68 -25.04 10.49 -4.78
C GLU A 68 -24.54 9.05 -4.95
N ASP A 69 -23.25 8.82 -4.69
CA ASP A 69 -22.63 7.49 -4.78
C ASP A 69 -23.22 6.51 -3.77
N ILE A 70 -23.51 6.95 -2.55
CA ILE A 70 -24.13 6.12 -1.52
C ILE A 70 -25.55 5.73 -1.95
N GLU A 71 -26.36 6.69 -2.40
CA GLU A 71 -27.73 6.41 -2.83
C GLU A 71 -27.76 5.46 -4.04
N GLU A 72 -26.85 5.63 -4.99
CA GLU A 72 -26.67 4.71 -6.11
C GLU A 72 -26.28 3.30 -5.62
N ALA A 73 -25.26 3.20 -4.78
CA ALA A 73 -24.78 1.95 -4.23
C ALA A 73 -25.89 1.17 -3.51
N GLU A 74 -26.63 1.84 -2.61
CA GLU A 74 -27.73 1.22 -1.86
C GLU A 74 -28.91 0.85 -2.79
N LYS A 75 -29.15 1.62 -3.86
CA LYS A 75 -30.18 1.30 -4.85
C LYS A 75 -29.84 0.06 -5.66
N LEU A 76 -28.57 -0.12 -6.03
CA LEU A 76 -28.09 -1.24 -6.84
C LEU A 76 -28.11 -2.56 -6.05
N THR A 77 -27.64 -2.54 -4.80
CA THR A 77 -27.48 -3.76 -3.98
C THR A 77 -28.66 -4.06 -3.06
N LYS A 78 -29.49 -3.05 -2.76
CA LYS A 78 -30.51 -3.07 -1.68
C LYS A 78 -29.94 -3.21 -0.27
N GLU A 79 -28.62 -3.03 -0.11
CA GLU A 79 -27.94 -3.05 1.18
C GLU A 79 -27.57 -1.63 1.61
N LYS A 80 -27.42 -1.40 2.92
CA LYS A 80 -26.98 -0.11 3.44
C LYS A 80 -25.45 -0.01 3.41
N VAL A 81 -24.93 1.13 2.96
CA VAL A 81 -23.48 1.39 3.00
C VAL A 81 -23.06 1.57 4.45
N LYS A 82 -22.14 0.74 4.95
CA LYS A 82 -21.59 0.88 6.31
C LYS A 82 -20.30 1.69 6.26
N ILE A 83 -20.23 2.78 7.02
CA ILE A 83 -19.06 3.67 7.06
C ILE A 83 -18.43 3.62 8.45
N LEU A 84 -17.20 3.12 8.51
CA LEU A 84 -16.38 3.13 9.73
C LEU A 84 -15.55 4.41 9.73
N ILE A 85 -15.52 5.11 10.87
CA ILE A 85 -14.83 6.38 11.02
C ILE A 85 -13.70 6.25 12.03
N ALA A 86 -12.53 6.77 11.68
CA ALA A 86 -11.49 7.14 12.62
C ALA A 86 -11.20 8.64 12.52
N LEU A 87 -10.73 9.25 13.62
CA LEU A 87 -10.37 10.67 13.68
C LEU A 87 -8.92 10.85 14.10
N GLU A 88 -8.17 11.64 13.35
CA GLU A 88 -6.81 12.04 13.69
C GLU A 88 -6.43 13.35 13.01
N ASP A 89 -5.60 14.17 13.65
CA ASP A 89 -4.88 15.27 13.00
C ASP A 89 -3.75 14.73 12.09
N ILE A 90 -4.03 14.61 10.78
CA ILE A 90 -3.11 14.02 9.80
C ILE A 90 -2.12 15.09 9.28
N ASN A 91 -2.57 16.33 9.17
CA ASN A 91 -1.77 17.42 8.61
C ASN A 91 -0.98 18.23 9.68
N GLY A 92 -1.24 17.99 10.97
CA GLY A 92 -0.59 18.63 12.10
C GLY A 92 -1.11 20.02 12.47
N ASP A 93 -2.32 20.40 12.04
CA ASP A 93 -2.91 21.72 12.31
C ASP A 93 -3.69 21.81 13.63
N GLY A 94 -3.75 20.71 14.39
CA GLY A 94 -4.44 20.61 15.68
C GLY A 94 -5.93 20.30 15.56
N ILE A 95 -6.49 20.17 14.35
CA ILE A 95 -7.86 19.74 14.10
C ILE A 95 -7.83 18.28 13.63
N ARG A 96 -8.74 17.46 14.15
CA ARG A 96 -8.85 16.06 13.72
C ARG A 96 -9.58 15.97 12.38
N ASP A 97 -8.93 15.32 11.43
CA ASP A 97 -9.44 14.93 10.13
C ASP A 97 -10.26 13.63 10.23
N VAL A 98 -11.07 13.38 9.19
CA VAL A 98 -11.95 12.22 9.11
C VAL A 98 -11.34 11.19 8.17
N ILE A 99 -11.16 9.96 8.65
CA ILE A 99 -10.78 8.83 7.83
C ILE A 99 -11.98 7.89 7.76
N ALA A 100 -12.49 7.70 6.55
CA ALA A 100 -13.69 6.90 6.29
C ALA A 100 -13.33 5.62 5.55
N TYR A 101 -13.79 4.49 6.07
CA TYR A 101 -13.70 3.18 5.44
C TYR A 101 -15.11 2.72 5.03
N PHE A 102 -15.34 2.54 3.73
CA PHE A 102 -16.64 2.24 3.15
C PHE A 102 -16.81 0.73 2.97
N TYR A 103 -17.56 0.10 3.87
CA TYR A 103 -17.81 -1.33 3.82
C TYR A 103 -19.14 -1.63 3.12
N HIS A 104 -19.07 -1.90 1.82
CA HIS A 104 -20.21 -2.24 0.96
C HIS A 104 -19.74 -2.77 -0.40
N PRO A 105 -20.44 -3.73 -1.06
CA PRO A 105 -19.97 -4.33 -2.32
C PRO A 105 -19.64 -3.33 -3.45
N TYR A 106 -20.31 -2.18 -3.49
CA TYR A 106 -20.02 -1.10 -4.45
C TYR A 106 -18.63 -0.47 -4.24
N TYR A 107 -18.18 -0.37 -2.99
CA TYR A 107 -16.90 0.24 -2.60
C TYR A 107 -15.80 -0.80 -2.36
N CYS A 108 -16.11 -2.09 -2.49
CA CYS A 108 -15.19 -3.18 -2.21
C CYS A 108 -14.89 -3.98 -3.49
N GLY A 109 -13.60 -4.20 -3.76
CA GLY A 109 -13.11 -5.12 -4.77
C GLY A 109 -12.34 -6.29 -4.14
N SER A 110 -11.63 -7.04 -4.97
CA SER A 110 -10.80 -8.17 -4.52
C SER A 110 -9.64 -7.77 -3.60
N LEU A 111 -9.21 -6.50 -3.65
CA LEU A 111 -8.09 -5.98 -2.87
C LEU A 111 -8.52 -5.36 -1.53
N GLY A 112 -9.84 -5.31 -1.26
CA GLY A 112 -10.41 -4.69 -0.07
C GLY A 112 -11.44 -3.63 -0.39
N CYS A 113 -11.65 -2.69 0.52
CA CYS A 113 -12.62 -1.62 0.37
C CYS A 113 -11.99 -0.24 0.34
N SER A 114 -12.67 0.70 -0.31
CA SER A 114 -12.24 2.09 -0.43
C SER A 114 -12.09 2.75 0.93
N VAL A 115 -11.01 3.51 1.04
CA VAL A 115 -10.72 4.38 2.17
C VAL A 115 -10.48 5.77 1.66
N GLU A 116 -11.12 6.75 2.31
CA GLU A 116 -10.96 8.16 2.00
C GLU A 116 -10.56 8.95 3.23
N ILE A 117 -9.85 10.05 2.99
CA ILE A 117 -9.42 10.98 4.02
C ILE A 117 -9.98 12.35 3.66
N TYR A 118 -10.63 12.98 4.65
CA TYR A 118 -11.19 14.31 4.53
C TYR A 118 -10.55 15.24 5.55
N ILE A 119 -9.97 16.33 5.07
CA ILE A 119 -9.44 17.37 5.93
C ILE A 119 -10.60 18.15 6.53
N ASN A 120 -10.55 18.31 7.85
CA ASN A 120 -11.59 18.99 8.59
C ASN A 120 -11.19 20.42 8.89
N LYS A 121 -11.77 21.38 8.18
CA LYS A 121 -11.63 22.80 8.49
C LYS A 121 -12.85 23.29 9.25
N LYS A 122 -12.85 23.05 10.57
CA LYS A 122 -13.90 23.49 11.51
C LYS A 122 -15.31 23.06 11.10
N GLY A 123 -15.48 21.78 10.76
CA GLY A 123 -16.75 21.17 10.35
C GLY A 123 -16.98 21.14 8.84
N LYS A 124 -16.13 21.81 8.04
CA LYS A 124 -16.14 21.67 6.59
C LYS A 124 -15.14 20.59 6.17
N LEU A 125 -15.66 19.47 5.67
CA LEU A 125 -14.85 18.40 5.12
C LEU A 125 -14.39 18.73 3.70
N SER A 126 -13.17 18.34 3.35
CA SER A 126 -12.65 18.42 1.99
C SER A 126 -11.81 17.18 1.71
N PRO A 127 -12.16 16.37 0.68
CA PRO A 127 -11.40 15.17 0.37
C PRO A 127 -9.98 15.55 -0.07
N ILE A 128 -9.03 14.67 0.23
CA ILE A 128 -7.68 14.73 -0.35
C ILE A 128 -7.50 13.59 -1.33
N ASN A 129 -6.48 13.69 -2.17
CA ASN A 129 -6.09 12.58 -3.04
C ASN A 129 -5.52 11.44 -2.19
N PHE A 130 -6.39 10.50 -1.83
CA PHE A 130 -6.07 9.29 -1.09
C PHE A 130 -6.88 8.14 -1.69
N ALA A 131 -6.40 7.58 -2.80
CA ALA A 131 -7.06 6.49 -3.51
C ALA A 131 -6.47 5.14 -3.08
N PHE A 132 -6.84 4.68 -1.88
CA PHE A 132 -6.39 3.38 -1.36
C PHE A 132 -7.57 2.45 -1.11
N VAL A 133 -7.35 1.18 -1.46
CA VAL A 133 -8.26 0.08 -1.18
C VAL A 133 -7.57 -0.81 -0.16
N LEU A 134 -8.17 -1.01 1.01
CA LEU A 134 -7.56 -1.77 2.11
C LEU A 134 -8.42 -2.99 2.48
N PRO A 135 -7.81 -4.16 2.71
CA PRO A 135 -8.54 -5.38 3.10
C PRO A 135 -9.21 -5.23 4.47
N GLU A 136 -8.64 -4.39 5.33
CA GLU A 136 -9.14 -4.09 6.66
C GLU A 136 -9.01 -2.59 6.94
N PRO A 137 -9.83 -2.00 7.84
CA PRO A 137 -9.72 -0.61 8.27
C PRO A 137 -8.51 -0.42 9.20
N LYS A 138 -7.30 -0.62 8.68
CA LYS A 138 -6.06 -0.63 9.45
C LYS A 138 -5.05 0.35 8.88
N ILE A 139 -5.07 1.55 9.46
CA ILE A 139 -4.14 2.64 9.13
C ILE A 139 -3.38 3.01 10.39
N GLY A 140 -2.07 3.09 10.26
CA GLY A 140 -1.15 3.49 11.29
C GLY A 140 -0.56 4.86 10.99
N ILE A 141 -0.20 5.58 12.05
CA ILE A 141 0.47 6.87 11.96
C ILE A 141 1.79 6.78 12.70
N ILE A 142 2.83 7.35 12.08
CA ILE A 142 4.17 7.40 12.65
C ILE A 142 4.63 8.86 12.79
N LYS A 143 5.54 9.11 13.72
CA LYS A 143 5.99 10.47 14.08
C LYS A 143 6.69 11.22 12.92
N SER A 144 7.24 10.51 11.94
CA SER A 144 7.85 11.14 10.77
C SER A 144 6.82 11.88 9.95
N LYS A 145 7.21 13.04 9.42
CA LYS A 145 6.36 13.88 8.58
C LYS A 145 7.01 14.11 7.22
N SER A 146 6.18 14.18 6.18
CA SER A 146 6.56 14.61 4.83
C SER A 146 5.72 15.82 4.46
N TYR A 147 6.35 16.93 4.07
CA TYR A 147 5.66 18.20 3.78
C TYR A 147 4.72 18.68 4.91
N GLY A 148 5.09 18.42 6.17
CA GLY A 148 4.32 18.80 7.37
C GLY A 148 3.26 17.81 7.81
N TRP A 149 2.91 16.84 6.95
CA TRP A 149 1.87 15.85 7.20
C TRP A 149 2.47 14.57 7.77
N TYR A 150 1.76 13.92 8.68
CA TYR A 150 2.22 12.64 9.22
C TYR A 150 2.27 11.56 8.13
N ASP A 151 3.36 10.79 8.15
CA ASP A 151 3.49 9.62 7.30
C ASP A 151 2.55 8.50 7.82
N LEU A 152 1.94 7.78 6.89
CA LEU A 152 0.98 6.72 7.20
C LEU A 152 1.61 5.35 7.00
N ILE A 153 1.10 4.35 7.73
CA ILE A 153 1.35 2.94 7.48
C ILE A 153 0.03 2.30 7.08
N VAL A 154 0.00 1.64 5.94
CA VAL A 154 -1.16 0.86 5.50
C VAL A 154 -0.76 -0.59 5.26
N MET A 155 -1.71 -1.50 5.33
CA MET A 155 -1.51 -2.91 4.97
C MET A 155 -2.14 -3.15 3.59
N ASP A 156 -1.34 -3.64 2.64
CA ASP A 156 -1.86 -4.03 1.33
C ASP A 156 -2.60 -5.37 1.37
N SER A 157 -3.22 -5.76 0.26
CA SER A 157 -3.95 -7.02 0.13
C SER A 157 -3.09 -8.28 0.29
N ASN A 158 -1.77 -8.16 0.19
CA ASN A 158 -0.82 -9.26 0.41
C ASN A 158 -0.36 -9.33 1.88
N GLY A 159 -0.87 -8.46 2.76
CA GLY A 159 -0.49 -8.38 4.16
C GLY A 159 0.81 -7.62 4.41
N ASN A 160 1.37 -6.94 3.41
CA ASN A 160 2.60 -6.16 3.59
C ASN A 160 2.29 -4.76 4.10
N TYR A 161 3.07 -4.30 5.08
CA TYR A 161 2.98 -2.91 5.53
C TYR A 161 3.75 -1.99 4.59
N ARG A 162 3.07 -0.93 4.14
CA ARG A 162 3.64 0.13 3.30
C ARG A 162 3.63 1.43 4.06
N LYS A 163 4.76 2.13 4.03
CA LYS A 163 4.86 3.51 4.50
C LYS A 163 4.45 4.44 3.36
N LEU A 164 3.42 5.23 3.57
CA LEU A 164 2.96 6.27 2.66
C LEU A 164 3.44 7.64 3.11
N LYS A 165 3.93 8.43 2.18
CA LYS A 165 4.40 9.80 2.42
C LYS A 165 3.55 10.78 1.63
N TRP A 166 3.20 11.90 2.26
CA TRP A 166 2.60 13.02 1.55
C TRP A 166 3.66 13.70 0.67
N ASN A 167 3.37 13.91 -0.61
CA ASN A 167 4.29 14.57 -1.55
C ASN A 167 3.91 16.04 -1.86
N GLY A 168 2.96 16.61 -1.11
CA GLY A 168 2.38 17.93 -1.38
C GLY A 168 1.04 17.87 -2.14
N LYS A 169 0.68 16.71 -2.71
CA LYS A 169 -0.57 16.51 -3.48
C LYS A 169 -1.35 15.26 -3.08
N GLU A 170 -0.64 14.17 -2.81
CA GLU A 170 -1.23 12.86 -2.50
C GLU A 170 -0.27 12.01 -1.63
N TYR A 171 -0.79 10.94 -1.03
CA TYR A 171 0.00 9.93 -0.34
C TYR A 171 0.53 8.87 -1.32
N LYS A 172 1.83 8.55 -1.25
CA LYS A 172 2.49 7.49 -2.06
C LYS A 172 3.40 6.59 -1.25
#